data_AF-A0A8J6E5T8-F1
#
_entry.id   AF-A0A8J6E5T8-F1
#
_cell.length_a   1.000
_cell.length_b   1.000
_cell.length_c   1.000
_cell.angle_alpha   90.00
_cell.angle_beta   90.00
_cell.angle_gamma   90.00
#
_symmetry.space_group_name_H-M   'P 1'
#
loop_
_entity.id
_entity.type
_entity.pdbx_description
1 polymer ?
#
loop_
_entity_poly.entity_id
_entity_poly.type
_entity_poly.pdbx_seq_one_letter_code
_entity_poly.pdbx_strand_id
1 'polypeptide(L)'
;MHTLHHRSCILVCRVWREARDRIVGFPGRYHAWDIPHQSWLYNSNYSCELSMVLTGAAFFHKYYAYLYSYVMPQAIRDMVDEYINCEDIAMNFLVSHITRKPPIK
;
A
#
# COMPACT_ATOMS: atom_id res chain seq x y z
N MET A 1 -17.60 -8.18 -5.14
CA MET A 1 -17.00 -8.08 -3.80
C MET A 1 -16.39 -9.44 -3.45
N HIS A 2 -15.06 -9.55 -3.40
CA HIS A 2 -14.41 -10.77 -2.89
C HIS A 2 -14.44 -10.73 -1.37
N THR A 3 -15.11 -11.70 -0.75
CA THR A 3 -15.16 -11.83 0.71
C THR A 3 -13.80 -12.32 1.22
N LEU A 4 -13.17 -11.57 2.13
CA LEU A 4 -11.97 -12.03 2.83
C LEU A 4 -12.34 -13.16 3.80
N HIS A 5 -11.87 -14.36 3.51
CA HIS A 5 -12.08 -15.51 4.39
C HIS A 5 -11.20 -15.42 5.65
N HIS A 6 -11.74 -15.86 6.79
CA HIS A 6 -11.06 -15.86 8.09
C HIS A 6 -9.67 -16.52 8.06
N ARG A 7 -9.52 -17.63 7.33
CA ARG A 7 -8.22 -18.33 7.17
C ARG A 7 -7.18 -17.47 6.45
N SER A 8 -7.61 -16.72 5.43
CA SER A 8 -6.76 -15.82 4.67
C SER A 8 -6.24 -14.67 5.55
N CYS A 9 -7.10 -14.12 6.42
CA CYS A 9 -6.70 -13.10 7.39
C CYS A 9 -5.64 -13.62 8.39
N ILE A 10 -5.82 -14.84 8.92
CA ILE A 10 -4.83 -15.47 9.81
C ILE A 10 -3.48 -15.64 9.11
N LEU A 11 -3.49 -16.08 7.84
CA LEU A 11 -2.27 -16.28 7.08
C LEU A 11 -1.51 -14.96 6.90
N VAL A 12 -2.18 -13.90 6.45
CA VAL A 12 -1.54 -12.58 6.28
C VAL A 12 -1.03 -12.03 7.60
N CYS A 13 -1.79 -12.20 8.68
CA CYS A 13 -1.34 -11.80 10.02
C CYS A 13 -0.06 -12.56 10.43
N ARG A 14 0.04 -13.86 10.14
CA ARG A 14 1.27 -14.64 10.39
C ARG A 14 2.45 -14.11 9.56
N VAL A 15 2.26 -13.89 8.26
CA VAL A 15 3.30 -13.33 7.38
C VAL A 15 3.74 -11.94 7.86
N TRP A 16 2.78 -11.08 8.23
CA TRP A 16 3.08 -9.76 8.79
C TRP A 16 3.89 -9.84 10.08
N ARG A 17 3.66 -10.83 10.94
CA ARG A 17 4.44 -11.00 12.17
C ARG A 17 5.92 -11.30 11.91
N GLU A 18 6.25 -11.90 10.78
CA GLU A 18 7.63 -12.18 10.33
C GLU A 18 8.25 -11.00 9.57
N ALA A 19 7.43 -10.07 9.06
CA ALA A 19 7.84 -8.94 8.24
C ALA A 19 7.19 -7.63 8.69
N ARG A 20 7.26 -7.31 9.99
CA ARG A 20 6.50 -6.20 10.61
C ARG A 20 6.83 -4.82 10.07
N ASP A 21 7.99 -4.67 9.44
CA ASP A 21 8.43 -3.44 8.81
C ASP A 21 7.73 -3.17 7.47
N ARG A 22 7.04 -4.13 6.88
CA ARG A 22 6.39 -4.00 5.56
C ARG A 22 4.86 -3.97 5.65
N ILE A 23 4.23 -3.49 4.58
CA ILE A 23 2.78 -3.63 4.36
C ILE A 23 2.53 -5.04 3.79
N VAL A 24 1.62 -5.79 4.40
CA VAL A 24 1.28 -7.16 3.98
C VAL A 24 -0.24 -7.27 3.78
N GLY A 25 -0.71 -7.69 2.61
CA GLY A 25 -2.15 -7.76 2.33
C GLY A 25 -2.49 -8.26 0.92
N PHE A 26 -3.77 -8.53 0.67
CA PHE A 26 -4.18 -9.24 -0.55
C PHE A 26 -4.37 -8.39 -1.80
N PRO A 27 -5.05 -7.23 -1.75
CA PRO A 27 -5.32 -6.48 -2.96
C PRO A 27 -4.04 -5.77 -3.41
N GLY A 28 -3.27 -6.49 -4.22
CA GLY A 28 -2.09 -5.98 -4.88
C GLY A 28 -2.45 -5.04 -6.02
N ARG A 29 -1.61 -4.03 -6.19
CA ARG A 29 -1.62 -3.07 -7.30
C ARG A 29 -0.19 -2.87 -7.77
N TYR A 30 -0.03 -2.37 -8.97
CA TYR A 30 1.26 -1.95 -9.46
C TYR A 30 1.18 -0.61 -10.18
N HIS A 31 2.34 0.05 -10.24
CA HIS A 31 2.53 1.22 -11.07
C HIS A 31 3.57 0.90 -12.14
N ALA A 32 3.36 1.40 -13.34
CA ALA A 32 4.29 1.25 -14.45
C ALA A 32 4.39 2.57 -15.21
N TRP A 33 5.56 2.83 -15.79
CA TRP A 33 5.74 3.98 -16.68
C TRP A 33 5.16 3.65 -18.05
N ASP A 34 4.23 4.47 -18.52
CA ASP A 34 3.61 4.32 -19.83
C ASP A 34 4.28 5.24 -20.83
N ILE A 35 5.05 4.61 -21.73
CA ILE A 35 5.84 5.30 -22.74
C ILE A 35 4.94 6.10 -23.70
N PRO A 36 3.86 5.53 -24.29
CA PRO A 36 2.91 6.26 -25.13
C PRO A 36 2.37 7.56 -24.54
N HIS A 37 1.94 7.55 -23.27
CA HIS A 37 1.29 8.69 -22.63
C HIS A 37 2.26 9.53 -21.77
N GLN A 38 3.55 9.15 -21.71
CA GLN A 38 4.59 9.75 -20.86
C GLN A 38 4.11 10.01 -19.43
N SER A 39 3.40 9.04 -18.84
CA SER A 39 2.79 9.18 -17.52
C SER A 39 2.87 7.89 -16.71
N TRP A 40 2.65 8.00 -15.40
CA TRP A 40 2.57 6.84 -14.51
C TRP A 40 1.17 6.22 -14.58
N LEU A 41 1.11 4.94 -14.92
CA LEU A 41 -0.12 4.16 -14.82
C LEU A 41 -0.25 3.53 -13.44
N TYR A 42 -1.46 3.58 -12.91
CA TYR A 42 -1.90 2.77 -11.79
C TYR A 42 -2.78 1.64 -12.33
N ASN A 43 -2.44 0.39 -12.03
CA ASN A 43 -3.17 -0.76 -12.58
C ASN A 43 -3.43 -1.85 -11.52
N SER A 44 -4.57 -2.53 -11.69
CA SER A 44 -5.08 -3.60 -10.84
C SER A 44 -5.13 -4.97 -11.54
N ASN A 45 -4.72 -5.03 -12.81
CA ASN A 45 -4.69 -6.26 -13.58
C ASN A 45 -3.85 -7.33 -12.89
N TYR A 46 -4.22 -8.58 -13.15
CA TYR A 46 -3.48 -9.77 -12.71
C TYR A 46 -2.17 -9.89 -13.50
N SER A 47 -1.21 -9.03 -13.17
CA SER A 47 0.20 -9.19 -13.55
C SER A 47 0.96 -9.84 -12.38
N CYS A 48 2.16 -10.33 -12.68
CA CYS A 48 3.12 -10.75 -11.64
C CYS A 48 3.83 -9.55 -10.98
N GLU A 49 3.43 -8.33 -11.31
CA GLU A 49 4.03 -7.10 -10.80
C GLU A 49 3.26 -6.61 -9.58
N LEU A 50 3.99 -6.31 -8.50
CA LEU A 50 3.45 -5.81 -7.26
C LEU A 50 4.33 -4.67 -6.76
N SER A 51 3.75 -3.49 -6.62
CA SER A 51 4.43 -2.36 -5.97
C SER A 51 3.62 -1.70 -4.86
N MET A 52 2.33 -2.03 -4.75
CA MET A 52 1.42 -1.46 -3.75
C MET A 52 0.45 -2.51 -3.23
N VAL A 53 0.05 -2.37 -1.97
CA VAL A 53 -1.03 -3.15 -1.34
C VAL A 53 -2.07 -2.17 -0.79
N LEU A 54 -3.36 -2.40 -1.10
CA LEU A 54 -4.44 -1.56 -0.60
C LEU A 54 -4.60 -1.70 0.92
N THR A 55 -4.60 -0.56 1.61
CA THR A 55 -4.75 -0.41 3.07
C THR A 55 -6.06 -0.97 3.61
N GLY A 56 -7.13 -0.99 2.80
CA GLY A 56 -8.44 -1.54 3.19
C GLY A 56 -8.45 -3.03 3.53
N ALA A 57 -7.42 -3.79 3.13
CA ALA A 57 -7.26 -5.19 3.49
C ALA A 57 -5.78 -5.57 3.68
N ALA A 58 -5.09 -4.80 4.53
CA ALA A 58 -3.67 -4.99 4.83
C ALA A 58 -3.35 -4.90 6.33
N PHE A 59 -2.22 -5.49 6.70
CA PHE A 59 -1.57 -5.33 7.99
C PHE A 59 -0.30 -4.51 7.81
N PHE A 60 -0.13 -3.51 8.66
CA PHE A 60 1.08 -2.69 8.74
C PHE A 60 1.29 -2.24 10.19
N HIS A 61 2.51 -1.85 10.52
CA HIS A 61 2.82 -1.42 11.88
C HIS A 61 2.17 -0.08 12.21
N LYS A 62 1.54 0.05 13.39
CA LYS A 62 0.86 1.29 13.84
C LYS A 62 1.74 2.55 13.79
N TYR A 63 3.07 2.36 13.87
CA TYR A 63 4.05 3.44 13.71
C TYR A 63 3.89 4.17 12.37
N TYR A 64 3.53 3.47 11.29
CA TYR A 64 3.33 4.10 10.00
C TYR A 64 2.07 4.95 9.94
N ALA A 65 1.03 4.61 10.70
CA ALA A 65 -0.12 5.50 10.87
C ALA A 65 0.28 6.80 11.58
N TYR A 66 1.12 6.71 12.62
CA TYR A 66 1.65 7.90 13.29
C TYR A 66 2.49 8.76 12.32
N LEU A 67 3.40 8.15 11.57
CA LEU A 67 4.21 8.88 10.60
C LEU A 67 3.36 9.50 9.49
N TYR A 68 2.33 8.80 9.02
CA TYR A 68 1.38 9.33 8.05
C TYR A 68 0.70 10.59 8.60
N SER A 69 0.14 10.53 9.82
CA SER A 69 -0.63 11.64 10.38
C SER A 69 0.22 12.85 10.78
N TYR A 70 1.43 12.62 11.32
CA TYR A 70 2.18 13.68 12.00
C TYR A 70 3.51 14.05 11.32
N VAL A 71 4.05 13.20 10.47
CA VAL A 71 5.38 13.40 9.85
C VAL A 71 5.29 13.60 8.35
N MET A 72 4.32 12.98 7.67
CA MET A 72 4.13 13.15 6.24
C MET A 72 3.87 14.64 5.92
N PRO A 73 4.54 15.19 4.88
CA PRO A 73 4.31 16.55 4.44
C PRO A 73 2.83 16.85 4.26
N GLN A 74 2.38 17.98 4.82
CA GLN A 74 0.97 18.38 4.81
C GLN A 74 0.41 18.41 3.38
N ALA A 75 1.17 18.89 2.39
CA ALA A 75 0.75 18.94 0.99
C ALA A 75 0.32 17.57 0.41
N ILE A 76 0.94 16.47 0.86
CA ILE A 76 0.54 15.13 0.42
C ILE A 76 -0.80 14.74 1.06
N ARG A 77 -0.98 15.05 2.36
CA ARG A 77 -2.24 14.80 3.06
C ARG A 77 -3.38 15.65 2.52
N ASP A 78 -3.10 16.92 2.19
CA ASP A 78 -4.08 17.82 1.58
C ASP A 78 -4.60 17.27 0.26
N MET A 79 -3.72 16.70 -0.58
CA MET A 79 -4.15 16.02 -1.80
C MET A 79 -5.04 14.81 -1.51
N VAL A 80 -4.69 13.96 -0.55
CA VAL A 80 -5.51 12.80 -0.19
C VAL A 80 -6.89 13.25 0.30
N ASP A 81 -6.94 14.31 1.12
CA ASP A 81 -8.17 14.87 1.65
C ASP A 81 -9.03 15.54 0.56
N GLU A 82 -8.39 16.22 -0.41
CA GLU A 82 -9.07 16.86 -1.55
C GLU A 82 -9.72 15.83 -2.48
N TYR A 83 -9.00 14.77 -2.85
CA TYR A 83 -9.50 13.73 -3.75
C TYR A 83 -10.33 12.65 -3.03
N ILE A 84 -10.30 12.61 -1.70
CA ILE A 84 -10.89 11.55 -0.86
C ILE A 84 -10.46 10.17 -1.38
N ASN A 85 -9.18 10.04 -1.70
CA ASN A 85 -8.59 8.86 -2.34
C ASN A 85 -7.05 8.89 -2.21
N CYS A 86 -6.38 7.82 -2.61
CA CYS A 86 -4.93 7.69 -2.70
C CYS A 86 -4.20 7.59 -1.35
N GLU A 87 -4.92 7.32 -0.25
CA GLU A 87 -4.31 7.11 1.06
C GLU A 87 -3.43 5.86 1.07
N ASP A 88 -3.82 4.84 0.31
CA ASP A 88 -3.08 3.62 0.06
C ASP A 88 -1.78 3.90 -0.69
N ILE A 89 -1.82 4.72 -1.74
CA ILE A 89 -0.66 5.13 -2.52
C ILE A 89 0.33 5.86 -1.61
N ALA A 90 -0.14 6.89 -0.88
CA ALA A 90 0.67 7.66 0.05
C ALA A 90 1.29 6.78 1.15
N MET A 91 0.53 5.83 1.70
CA MET A 91 1.02 4.89 2.71
C MET A 91 2.10 3.95 2.14
N ASN A 92 1.90 3.40 0.94
CA ASN A 92 2.90 2.54 0.29
C ASN A 92 4.20 3.30 -0.01
N PHE A 93 4.10 4.56 -0.48
CA PHE A 93 5.28 5.42 -0.65
C PHE A 93 5.99 5.70 0.67
N LEU A 94 5.26 6.05 1.72
CA LEU A 94 5.82 6.32 3.04
C LEU A 94 6.62 5.13 3.58
N VAL A 95 5.99 3.94 3.61
CA VAL A 95 6.62 2.74 4.16
C VAL A 95 7.83 2.31 3.32
N SER A 96 7.70 2.35 1.99
CA SER A 96 8.79 1.98 1.07
C SER A 96 9.96 2.97 1.15
N HIS A 97 9.69 4.26 1.33
CA HIS A 97 10.71 5.29 1.49
C HIS A 97 11.54 5.09 2.76
N ILE A 98 10.88 4.74 3.87
CA ILE A 98 11.54 4.53 5.18
C ILE A 98 12.31 3.21 5.19
N THR A 99 11.68 2.13 4.76
CA THR A 99 12.25 0.77 4.90
C THR A 99 13.13 0.36 3.73
N ARG A 100 13.00 1.03 2.59
CA ARG A 100 13.63 0.65 1.31
C ARG A 100 13.28 -0.76 0.85
N LYS A 101 12.09 -1.23 1.22
CA LYS A 101 11.57 -2.57 0.90
C LYS A 101 10.19 -2.48 0.25
N PRO A 102 9.86 -3.42 -0.67
CA PRO A 102 8.54 -3.49 -1.28
C PRO A 102 7.50 -4.10 -0.32
N PRO A 103 6.19 -3.94 -0.59
CA PRO A 103 5.13 -4.63 0.14
C PRO A 103 5.07 -6.13 -0.17
N ILE A 104 4.27 -6.88 0.58
CA ILE A 104 4.08 -8.33 0.42
C ILE A 104 2.61 -8.64 0.17
N LYS A 105 2.34 -9.56 -0.77
CA LYS A 105 1.01 -10.12 -1.04
C LYS A 105 0.89 -11.55 -0.54
#